data_AF-A0A7J2JSH5-F1
#
_entry.id   AF-A0A7J2JSH5-F1
#
_cell.length_a   1.000
_cell.length_b   1.000
_cell.length_c   1.000
_cell.angle_alpha   90.00
_cell.angle_beta   90.00
_cell.angle_gamma   90.00
#
_symmetry.space_group_name_H-M   'P 1'
#
loop_
_entity.id
_entity.type
_entity.pdbx_description
1 polymer ?
#
loop_
_entity_poly.entity_id
_entity_poly.type
_entity_poly.pdbx_seq_one_letter_code
_entity_poly.pdbx_strand_id
1 'polypeptide(L)'
;MRWFELPVEARRYILYHALASPVLITWYALPFYLMKVGYGVLEVGAIFTAADLLSVPVIVLLGRRFTRVDLRLGLAAIDLMEAVSLALFSMAYGPLAPLLVLAGQLVDEASSVLYFLYPAYERI
;
A
#
# COMPACT_ATOMS: atom_id res chain seq x y z
N MET A 1 30.85 5.98 -4.25
CA MET A 1 30.12 7.03 -4.99
C MET A 1 29.62 8.05 -4.00
N ARG A 2 29.83 9.34 -4.27
CA ARG A 2 29.30 10.45 -3.46
C ARG A 2 27.87 10.78 -3.93
N TRP A 3 27.02 11.25 -3.03
CA TRP A 3 25.61 11.57 -3.34
C TRP A 3 25.44 12.43 -4.59
N PHE A 4 26.30 13.45 -4.76
CA PHE A 4 26.22 14.38 -5.89
C PHE A 4 26.71 13.81 -7.22
N GLU A 5 27.34 12.63 -7.22
CA GLU A 5 27.78 11.92 -8.43
C GLU A 5 26.65 11.10 -9.05
N LEU A 6 25.55 10.88 -8.33
CA LEU A 6 24.38 10.17 -8.84
C LEU A 6 23.58 11.03 -9.84
N PRO A 7 23.01 10.40 -10.89
CA PRO A 7 22.04 11.06 -11.77
C PRO A 7 20.92 11.74 -10.97
N VAL A 8 20.43 12.88 -11.47
CA VAL A 8 19.36 13.66 -10.80
C VAL A 8 18.14 12.79 -10.52
N GLU A 9 17.74 11.94 -11.47
CA GLU A 9 16.55 11.10 -11.32
C GLU A 9 16.74 10.00 -10.28
N ALA A 10 17.94 9.41 -10.18
CA ALA A 10 18.25 8.43 -9.13
C ALA A 10 18.18 9.08 -7.74
N ARG A 11 18.71 10.29 -7.57
CA ARG A 11 18.61 11.02 -6.30
C ARG A 11 17.18 11.33 -5.91
N ARG A 12 16.36 11.79 -6.87
CA ARG A 12 14.93 12.06 -6.65
C ARG A 12 14.17 10.81 -6.25
N TYR A 13 14.43 9.69 -6.92
CA TYR A 13 13.82 8.41 -6.61
C TYR A 13 14.19 7.90 -5.22
N ILE A 14 15.46 8.01 -4.82
CA ILE A 14 15.92 7.66 -3.47
C ILE A 14 15.26 8.55 -2.42
N LEU A 15 15.21 9.87 -2.64
CA LEU A 15 14.55 10.79 -1.70
C LEU A 15 13.06 10.49 -1.56
N TYR A 16 12.38 10.21 -2.67
CA TYR A 16 10.99 9.81 -2.68
C TYR A 16 10.76 8.54 -1.85
N HIS A 17 11.53 7.48 -2.07
CA HIS A 17 11.43 6.24 -1.27
C HIS A 17 11.79 6.45 0.21
N ALA A 18 12.78 7.28 0.50
CA ALA A 18 13.14 7.62 1.87
C ALA A 18 11.99 8.32 2.62
N LEU A 19 11.16 9.09 1.92
CA LEU A 19 9.98 9.74 2.50
C LEU A 19 8.77 8.79 2.63
N ALA A 20 8.60 7.85 1.71
CA ALA A 20 7.50 6.89 1.74
C ALA A 20 7.73 5.74 2.74
N SER A 21 8.97 5.24 2.83
CA SER A 21 9.33 4.07 3.65
C SER A 21 8.94 4.09 5.13
N PRO A 22 8.93 5.22 5.87
CA PRO A 22 8.51 5.21 7.28
C PRO A 22 7.07 4.74 7.47
N VAL A 23 6.23 4.93 6.46
CA VAL A 23 4.81 4.56 6.48
C VAL A 23 4.63 3.06 6.46
N LEU A 24 5.56 2.29 5.88
CA LEU A 24 5.49 0.83 5.78
C LEU A 24 5.41 0.12 7.15
N ILE A 25 5.73 0.83 8.24
CA ILE A 25 5.50 0.33 9.60
C ILE A 25 4.03 -0.02 9.85
N THR A 26 3.09 0.60 9.14
CA THR A 26 1.65 0.35 9.29
C THR A 26 1.26 -1.09 8.98
N TRP A 27 1.96 -1.77 8.08
CA TRP A 27 1.71 -3.19 7.78
C TRP A 27 1.83 -4.08 9.00
N TYR A 28 2.80 -3.76 9.87
CA TYR A 28 2.98 -4.48 11.12
C TYR A 28 2.14 -3.87 12.24
N ALA A 29 2.13 -2.54 12.33
CA ALA A 29 1.50 -1.83 13.45
C ALA A 29 -0.03 -1.96 13.43
N LEU A 30 -0.68 -2.08 12.28
CA LEU A 30 -2.13 -2.10 12.16
C LEU A 30 -2.76 -3.31 12.86
N PRO A 31 -2.35 -4.57 12.61
CA PRO A 31 -2.85 -5.72 13.38
C PRO A 31 -2.67 -5.55 14.89
N PHE A 32 -1.50 -5.08 15.34
CA PHE A 32 -1.25 -4.83 16.76
C PHE A 32 -2.14 -3.72 17.33
N TYR A 33 -2.37 -2.66 16.55
CA TYR A 33 -3.25 -1.57 16.93
C TYR A 33 -4.69 -2.05 17.09
N LEU A 34 -5.21 -2.86 16.17
CA LEU A 34 -6.55 -3.44 16.28
C LEU A 34 -6.69 -4.30 17.54
N MET A 35 -5.71 -5.16 17.82
CA MET A 35 -5.71 -5.95 19.05
C MET A 35 -5.67 -5.05 20.30
N LYS A 36 -4.90 -3.96 20.28
CA LYS A 36 -4.84 -2.99 21.38
C LYS A 36 -6.17 -2.27 21.62
N VAL A 37 -6.94 -2.00 20.56
CA VAL A 37 -8.24 -1.33 20.64
C VAL A 37 -9.38 -2.28 21.03
N GLY A 38 -9.10 -3.58 21.12
CA GLY A 38 -9.99 -4.58 21.70
C GLY A 38 -10.45 -5.69 20.74
N TYR A 39 -9.94 -5.72 19.50
CA TYR A 39 -10.22 -6.83 18.60
C TYR A 39 -9.51 -8.10 19.05
N GLY A 40 -10.19 -9.24 18.95
CA GLY A 40 -9.58 -10.55 19.15
C GLY A 40 -8.66 -10.94 17.99
N VAL A 41 -7.71 -11.83 18.27
CA VAL A 41 -6.80 -12.39 17.24
C VAL A 41 -7.58 -13.00 16.08
N LEU A 42 -8.68 -13.70 16.38
CA LEU A 42 -9.53 -14.34 15.36
C LEU A 42 -10.27 -13.30 14.50
N GLU A 43 -10.71 -12.19 15.08
CA GLU A 43 -11.42 -11.12 14.36
C GLU A 43 -10.46 -10.39 13.42
N VAL A 44 -9.27 -10.04 13.91
CA VAL A 44 -8.21 -9.44 13.08
C VAL A 44 -7.83 -10.39 11.95
N GLY A 45 -7.58 -11.67 12.26
CA GLY A 45 -7.26 -12.67 11.25
C GLY A 45 -8.36 -12.81 10.19
N ALA A 46 -9.63 -12.79 10.61
CA ALA A 46 -10.77 -12.86 9.69
C ALA A 46 -10.86 -11.63 8.76
N ILE A 47 -10.64 -10.42 9.28
CA ILE A 47 -10.66 -9.18 8.48
C ILE A 47 -9.59 -9.22 7.39
N PHE A 48 -8.35 -9.58 7.77
CA PHE A 48 -7.23 -9.64 6.82
C PHE A 48 -7.46 -10.75 5.79
N THR A 49 -7.89 -11.94 6.22
CA THR A 49 -8.23 -13.04 5.31
C THR A 49 -9.32 -12.64 4.32
N ALA A 50 -10.35 -11.92 4.78
CA ALA A 50 -11.42 -11.44 3.91
C ALA A 50 -10.92 -10.40 2.91
N ALA A 51 -10.06 -9.47 3.35
CA ALA A 51 -9.44 -8.48 2.47
C ALA A 51 -8.61 -9.17 1.38
N ASP A 52 -7.78 -10.15 1.73
CA ASP A 52 -6.97 -10.91 0.77
C ASP A 52 -7.83 -11.66 -0.25
N LEU A 53 -8.92 -12.28 0.21
CA LEU A 53 -9.85 -13.01 -0.68
C LEU A 53 -10.55 -12.06 -1.66
N LEU A 54 -10.96 -10.90 -1.16
CA LEU A 54 -11.65 -9.88 -1.94
C LEU A 54 -10.70 -9.08 -2.84
N SER A 55 -9.40 -9.06 -2.54
CA SER A 55 -8.40 -8.39 -3.38
C SER A 55 -8.15 -9.17 -4.68
N VAL A 56 -8.18 -10.51 -4.66
CA VAL A 56 -7.94 -11.39 -5.83
C VAL A 56 -8.57 -10.89 -7.15
N PRO A 57 -9.89 -10.58 -7.23
CA PRO A 57 -10.48 -10.06 -8.46
C PRO A 57 -9.90 -8.71 -8.89
N VAL A 58 -9.57 -7.83 -7.93
CA VAL A 58 -8.93 -6.53 -8.17
C VAL A 58 -7.52 -6.73 -8.73
N ILE A 59 -6.75 -7.67 -8.15
CA ILE A 59 -5.41 -8.05 -8.63
C ILE A 59 -5.46 -8.45 -10.11
N VAL A 60 -6.38 -9.36 -10.46
CA VAL A 60 -6.53 -9.86 -11.84
C VAL A 60 -6.90 -8.74 -12.81
N LEU A 61 -7.75 -7.81 -12.39
CA LEU A 61 -8.18 -6.68 -13.21
C LEU A 61 -7.04 -5.68 -13.45
N LEU A 62 -6.29 -5.32 -12.39
CA LEU A 62 -5.16 -4.41 -12.47
C LEU A 62 -4.02 -4.99 -13.31
N GLY A 63 -3.68 -6.28 -13.12
CA GLY A 63 -2.63 -6.95 -13.87
C GLY A 63 -2.86 -6.94 -15.39
N ARG A 64 -4.12 -6.97 -15.85
CA ARG A 64 -4.48 -6.86 -17.27
C ARG A 64 -4.38 -5.44 -17.84
N ARG A 65 -4.49 -4.41 -17.00
CA ARG A 65 -4.55 -3.01 -17.44
C ARG A 65 -3.16 -2.38 -17.56
N PHE A 66 -2.20 -2.79 -16.73
CA PHE A 66 -0.91 -2.12 -16.58
C PHE A 66 0.18 -2.50 -17.59
N THR A 67 -0.15 -3.21 -18.68
CA THR A 67 0.80 -3.50 -19.77
C THR A 67 1.05 -2.30 -20.71
N ARG A 68 0.30 -1.19 -20.56
CA ARG A 68 0.28 -0.08 -21.54
C ARG A 68 0.34 1.33 -20.94
N VAL A 69 0.56 1.47 -19.62
CA VAL A 69 0.52 2.76 -18.92
C VAL A 69 1.95 3.22 -18.58
N ASP A 70 2.20 4.53 -18.61
CA ASP A 70 3.46 5.11 -18.15
C ASP A 70 3.79 4.65 -16.73
N LEU A 71 5.01 4.14 -16.53
CA LEU A 71 5.49 3.64 -15.24
C LEU A 71 5.35 4.69 -14.13
N ARG A 72 5.61 5.96 -14.43
CA ARG A 72 5.47 7.07 -13.47
C ARG A 72 4.04 7.28 -12.99
N LEU A 73 3.06 7.14 -13.88
CA LEU A 73 1.63 7.22 -13.53
C LEU A 73 1.21 6.03 -12.67
N GLY A 74 1.78 4.85 -12.91
CA GLY A 74 1.56 3.68 -12.08
C GLY A 74 2.17 3.80 -10.67
N LEU A 75 3.39 4.35 -10.55
CA LEU A 75 3.99 4.66 -9.25
C LEU A 75 3.16 5.69 -8.46
N ALA A 76 2.70 6.75 -9.12
CA ALA A 76 1.82 7.72 -8.47
C ALA A 76 0.46 7.13 -8.04
N ALA A 77 -0.05 6.14 -8.79
CA ALA A 77 -1.27 5.43 -8.42
C ALA A 77 -1.08 4.58 -7.15
N ILE A 78 0.09 3.94 -6.99
CA ILE A 78 0.46 3.24 -5.76
C ILE A 78 0.42 4.20 -4.57
N ASP A 79 1.13 5.33 -4.66
CA ASP A 79 1.19 6.32 -3.57
C ASP A 79 -0.20 6.83 -3.19
N LEU A 80 -1.05 7.08 -4.19
CA LEU A 80 -2.41 7.55 -3.96
C LEU A 80 -3.25 6.50 -3.22
N MET A 81 -3.14 5.23 -3.62
CA MET A 81 -3.85 4.13 -2.98
C MET A 81 -3.36 3.91 -1.54
N GLU A 82 -2.06 3.93 -1.30
CA GLU A 82 -1.48 3.85 0.05
C GLU A 82 -1.95 5.04 0.93
N ALA A 83 -1.96 6.25 0.38
CA ALA A 83 -2.47 7.42 1.10
C ALA A 83 -3.96 7.28 1.45
N VAL A 84 -4.77 6.74 0.54
CA VAL A 84 -6.20 6.44 0.78
C VAL A 84 -6.36 5.37 1.86
N SER A 85 -5.55 4.30 1.79
CA SER A 85 -5.52 3.23 2.80
C SER A 85 -5.23 3.78 4.20
N LEU A 86 -4.19 4.63 4.33
CA LEU A 86 -3.85 5.30 5.59
C LEU A 86 -4.96 6.22 6.09
N ALA A 87 -5.60 6.98 5.19
CA ALA A 87 -6.73 7.82 5.56
C ALA A 87 -7.88 6.97 6.14
N LEU A 88 -8.21 5.84 5.50
CA LEU A 88 -9.21 4.90 5.98
C LEU A 88 -8.85 4.31 7.35
N PHE A 89 -7.59 3.91 7.55
CA PHE A 89 -7.11 3.43 8.85
C PHE A 89 -7.18 4.51 9.93
N SER A 90 -6.82 5.75 9.61
CA SER A 90 -6.87 6.88 10.56
C SER A 90 -8.30 7.24 10.99
N MET A 91 -9.27 6.99 10.10
CA MET A 91 -10.69 7.24 10.34
C MET A 91 -11.41 6.04 10.96
N ALA A 92 -10.74 4.92 11.17
CA ALA A 92 -11.33 3.70 11.72
C ALA A 92 -11.60 3.83 13.23
N TYR A 93 -12.66 4.57 13.58
CA TYR A 93 -13.16 4.71 14.94
C TYR A 93 -14.65 4.40 15.05
N GLY A 94 -15.06 3.94 16.24
CA GLY A 94 -16.46 3.62 16.53
C GLY A 94 -17.00 2.39 15.80
N PRO A 95 -18.33 2.25 15.66
CA PRO A 95 -18.97 1.04 15.13
C PRO A 95 -18.61 0.69 13.68
N LEU A 96 -18.15 1.68 12.89
CA LEU A 96 -17.76 1.50 11.49
C LEU A 96 -16.27 1.12 11.33
N ALA A 97 -15.50 1.08 12.41
CA ALA A 97 -14.08 0.75 12.37
C ALA A 97 -13.76 -0.56 11.60
N PRO A 98 -14.50 -1.68 11.77
CA PRO A 98 -14.19 -2.90 11.03
C PRO A 98 -14.32 -2.73 9.52
N LEU A 99 -15.32 -1.98 9.06
CA LEU A 99 -15.55 -1.73 7.63
C LEU A 99 -14.49 -0.82 7.03
N LEU A 100 -14.07 0.21 7.77
CA LEU A 100 -13.01 1.12 7.35
C LEU A 100 -11.65 0.44 7.28
N VAL A 101 -11.36 -0.45 8.25
CA VAL A 101 -10.15 -1.28 8.23
C VAL A 101 -10.19 -2.23 7.04
N LEU A 102 -11.31 -2.93 6.80
CA LEU A 102 -11.45 -3.83 5.67
C LEU A 102 -11.27 -3.09 4.33
N ALA A 103 -11.90 -1.92 4.19
CA ALA A 103 -11.76 -1.08 3.00
C ALA A 103 -10.32 -0.58 2.81
N GLY A 104 -9.67 -0.12 3.89
CA GLY A 104 -8.27 0.30 3.84
C GLY A 104 -7.36 -0.84 3.41
N GLN A 105 -7.53 -2.02 4.02
CA GLN A 105 -6.75 -3.21 3.68
C GLN A 105 -6.96 -3.64 2.22
N LEU A 106 -8.18 -3.53 1.70
CA LEU A 106 -8.46 -3.81 0.29
C LEU A 106 -7.73 -2.86 -0.67
N VAL A 107 -7.67 -1.58 -0.32
CA VAL A 107 -6.94 -0.59 -1.12
C VAL A 107 -5.44 -0.84 -1.05
N ASP A 108 -4.91 -1.16 0.14
CA ASP A 108 -3.50 -1.48 0.38
C ASP A 108 -3.06 -2.72 -0.42
N GLU A 109 -3.86 -3.78 -0.36
CA GLU A 109 -3.60 -5.03 -1.07
C GLU A 109 -3.69 -4.83 -2.59
N ALA A 110 -4.61 -3.96 -3.05
CA ALA A 110 -4.68 -3.60 -4.46
C ALA A 110 -3.47 -2.79 -4.92
N SER A 111 -2.87 -1.93 -4.07
CA SER A 111 -1.65 -1.21 -4.41
C SER A 111 -0.43 -2.10 -4.45
N SER A 112 -0.34 -3.09 -3.56
CA SER A 112 0.80 -4.03 -3.49
C SER A 112 1.01 -4.80 -4.80
N VAL A 113 -0.08 -5.09 -5.53
CA VAL A 113 -0.04 -5.70 -6.86
C VAL A 113 0.77 -4.89 -7.85
N LEU A 114 0.76 -3.56 -7.74
CA LEU A 114 1.44 -2.68 -8.66
C LEU A 114 2.93 -2.52 -8.31
N TYR A 115 3.43 -3.11 -7.22
CA TYR A 115 4.81 -2.95 -6.79
C TYR A 115 5.84 -3.52 -7.77
N PHE A 116 5.45 -4.38 -8.71
CA PHE A 116 6.35 -4.80 -9.80
C PHE A 116 6.79 -3.62 -10.69
N LEU A 117 6.08 -2.49 -10.65
CA LEU A 117 6.43 -1.27 -11.36
C LEU A 117 7.70 -0.61 -10.79
N TYR A 118 8.03 -0.81 -9.51
CA TYR A 118 9.25 -0.28 -8.90
C TYR A 118 10.51 -0.88 -9.55
N PRO A 119 10.73 -2.21 -9.59
CA PRO A 119 11.85 -2.80 -10.33
C PRO A 119 11.84 -2.50 -11.83
N ALA A 120 10.67 -2.32 -12.43
CA ALA A 120 10.56 -1.97 -13.84
C ALA A 120 11.02 -0.54 -14.12
N TYR A 121 10.73 0.41 -13.23
CA TYR A 121 11.18 1.79 -13.31
C TYR A 121 12.69 1.91 -13.09
N GLU A 122 13.27 1.14 -12.16
CA GLU A 122 14.71 1.16 -11.85
C GLU A 122 15.62 0.65 -12.97
N ARG A 123 15.06 -0.07 -13.95
CA ARG A 123 15.81 -0.65 -15.08
C ARG A 123 15.88 0.26 -16.31
N ILE A 124 15.22 1.42 -16.27
CA ILE A 124 15.21 2.44 -17.33
C ILE A 124 16.27 3.50 -17.03
#